data_AF-A0A7Y5UL38-F1
#
_entry.id   AF-A0A7Y5UL38-F1
#
_cell.length_a   1.000
_cell.length_b   1.000
_cell.length_c   1.000
_cell.angle_alpha   90.00
_cell.angle_beta   90.00
_cell.angle_gamma   90.00
#
_symmetry.space_group_name_H-M   'P 1'
#
loop_
_entity.id
_entity.type
_entity.pdbx_description
1 polymer ?
#
loop_
_entity_poly.entity_id
_entity_poly.type
_entity_poly.pdbx_seq_one_letter_code
_entity_poly.pdbx_strand_id
1 'polypeptide(L)'
;RGPIAYQTYCHDLLRDPFYRRLETLLRDPNLVSVAYRGDGDWQVLRLMAIEQRRRANGSGHAAVHALQINASANLWVRNDSWDSEIHFYLEGLGPGELHIECGRSGGMSVQGLVATGYRDPGRYILSVRDEGAIPGFGPPEHGDGCVLYTRLQPISRRVALEQARHRQPGAMGPVLSFSESGATLFDHEKALVVVGAEVSHRARATLATVIAEWQHHGGRPRLLVLGDAAPFAAAGCTGFATDGELPPGQAERDAWMGDWLDGAGWRDVEILLHAPHWVTKLMAHHRALQGGPWPVWVVSTECATAAPADHGLPAEVGQALDEACRRARRMRSEQW
;
A
#
# COMPACT_ATOMS: atom_id res chain seq x y z
N ARG A 1 11.15 38.00 16.98
CA ARG A 1 10.33 36.88 16.43
C ARG A 1 10.07 35.92 17.59
N GLY A 2 8.95 36.08 18.28
CA GLY A 2 8.59 35.22 19.41
C GLY A 2 8.09 33.85 18.95
N PRO A 3 8.03 32.85 19.83
CA PRO A 3 7.48 31.53 19.50
C PRO A 3 5.98 31.70 19.25
N ILE A 4 5.55 31.48 18.01
CA ILE A 4 4.13 31.41 17.67
C ILE A 4 3.57 30.16 18.35
N ALA A 5 2.51 30.36 19.14
CA ALA A 5 1.77 29.34 19.87
C ALA A 5 1.20 28.26 18.94
N TYR A 6 2.03 27.28 18.56
CA TYR A 6 1.64 26.15 17.70
C TYR A 6 0.97 24.99 18.45
N GLN A 7 1.10 24.94 19.78
CA GLN A 7 0.59 23.83 20.60
C GLN A 7 -0.82 24.03 21.14
N THR A 8 -1.34 25.26 21.19
CA THR A 8 -2.61 25.54 21.88
C THR A 8 -3.85 25.36 21.00
N TYR A 9 -3.73 25.53 19.67
CA TYR A 9 -4.89 25.40 18.76
C TYR A 9 -5.30 23.95 18.46
N CYS A 10 -4.37 22.99 18.49
CA CYS A 10 -4.70 21.58 18.21
C CYS A 10 -5.47 20.90 19.36
N HIS A 11 -5.38 21.41 20.59
CA HIS A 11 -5.96 20.74 21.77
C HIS A 11 -7.46 21.00 21.98
N ASP A 12 -8.00 22.14 21.54
CA ASP A 12 -9.44 22.44 21.68
C ASP A 12 -10.28 22.00 20.46
N LEU A 13 -9.65 21.76 19.30
CA LEU A 13 -10.31 21.31 18.05
C LEU A 13 -10.63 19.82 18.03
N LEU A 14 -9.89 19.00 18.80
CA LEU A 14 -10.22 17.59 19.02
C LEU A 14 -11.47 17.41 19.88
N ARG A 15 -12.22 18.46 20.24
CA ARG A 15 -13.51 18.30 20.92
C ARG A 15 -14.62 17.87 19.99
N ASP A 16 -14.55 18.21 18.70
CA ASP A 16 -15.56 17.81 17.71
C ASP A 16 -15.49 16.29 17.45
N PRO A 17 -16.55 15.54 17.72
CA PRO A 17 -16.54 14.08 17.56
C PRO A 17 -16.36 13.63 16.11
N PHE A 18 -16.75 14.44 15.11
CA PHE A 18 -16.48 14.14 13.70
C PHE A 18 -14.98 14.03 13.42
N TYR A 19 -14.18 15.01 13.84
CA TYR A 19 -12.74 15.01 13.59
C TYR A 19 -12.01 13.88 14.33
N ARG A 20 -12.44 13.51 15.55
CA ARG A 20 -11.88 12.35 16.25
C ARG A 20 -12.18 11.04 15.52
N ARG A 21 -13.41 10.90 15.02
CA ARG A 21 -13.80 9.72 14.25
C ARG A 21 -13.00 9.65 12.96
N LEU A 22 -12.85 10.77 12.26
CA LEU A 22 -12.01 10.87 11.08
C LEU A 22 -10.55 10.49 11.37
N GLU A 23 -9.95 11.00 12.44
CA GLU A 23 -8.58 10.64 12.82
C GLU A 23 -8.43 9.15 13.08
N THR A 24 -9.43 8.53 13.71
CA THR A 24 -9.44 7.07 13.97
C THR A 24 -9.50 6.29 12.66
N LEU A 25 -10.38 6.67 11.74
CA LEU A 25 -10.51 6.00 10.44
C LEU A 25 -9.28 6.19 9.56
N LEU A 26 -8.70 7.39 9.56
CA LEU A 26 -7.46 7.69 8.84
C LEU A 26 -6.28 6.84 9.32
N ARG A 27 -6.28 6.40 10.59
CA ARG A 27 -5.25 5.51 11.13
C ARG A 27 -5.45 4.03 10.77
N ASP A 28 -6.53 3.65 10.08
CA ASP A 28 -6.72 2.27 9.63
C ASP A 28 -5.58 1.87 8.66
N PRO A 29 -4.74 0.89 9.02
CA PRO A 29 -3.62 0.46 8.19
C PRO A 29 -4.05 -0.13 6.83
N ASN A 30 -5.30 -0.59 6.70
CA ASN A 30 -5.81 -1.11 5.43
C ASN A 30 -6.28 -0.02 4.47
N LEU A 31 -6.33 1.24 4.92
CA LEU A 31 -6.70 2.38 4.09
C LEU A 31 -5.56 2.74 3.13
N VAL A 32 -5.87 2.82 1.84
CA VAL A 32 -4.95 3.17 0.74
C VAL A 32 -5.32 4.52 0.14
N SER A 33 -6.62 4.83 0.10
CA SER A 33 -7.13 6.05 -0.52
C SER A 33 -8.27 6.69 0.27
N VAL A 34 -8.34 8.01 0.17
CA VAL A 34 -9.42 8.83 0.72
C VAL A 34 -10.04 9.66 -0.40
N ALA A 35 -11.36 9.71 -0.44
CA ALA A 35 -12.14 10.55 -1.33
C ALA A 35 -12.90 11.57 -0.47
N TYR A 36 -12.54 12.85 -0.56
CA TYR A 36 -13.18 13.93 0.17
C TYR A 36 -14.08 14.75 -0.75
N ARG A 37 -15.34 14.91 -0.37
CA ARG A 37 -16.31 15.78 -1.03
C ARG A 37 -16.92 16.77 -0.04
N GLY A 38 -16.79 18.06 -0.32
CA GLY A 38 -17.35 19.10 0.56
C GLY A 38 -16.92 20.51 0.21
N ASP A 39 -17.18 21.47 1.10
CA ASP A 39 -16.90 22.88 0.85
C ASP A 39 -15.41 23.28 1.02
N GLY A 40 -14.53 22.32 1.31
CA GLY A 40 -13.11 22.57 1.52
C GLY A 40 -12.78 22.93 2.97
N ASP A 41 -13.33 22.16 3.91
CA ASP A 41 -12.96 22.22 5.32
C ASP A 41 -11.45 21.94 5.48
N TRP A 42 -10.71 23.00 5.78
CA TRP A 42 -9.27 22.95 5.96
C TRP A 42 -8.85 21.97 7.06
N GLN A 43 -9.69 21.73 8.06
CA GLN A 43 -9.39 20.78 9.13
C GLN A 43 -9.43 19.35 8.62
N VAL A 44 -10.41 18.98 7.78
CA VAL A 44 -10.47 17.67 7.13
C VAL A 44 -9.25 17.46 6.24
N LEU A 45 -8.96 18.43 5.36
CA LEU A 45 -7.80 18.38 4.48
C LEU A 45 -6.49 18.23 5.27
N ARG A 46 -6.37 18.95 6.39
CA ARG A 46 -5.17 18.92 7.24
C ARG A 46 -5.01 17.59 7.97
N LEU A 47 -6.09 16.99 8.47
CA LEU A 47 -6.03 15.65 9.09
C LEU A 47 -5.59 14.59 8.09
N MET A 48 -6.11 14.62 6.87
CA MET A 48 -5.67 13.71 5.80
C MET A 48 -4.19 13.92 5.46
N ALA A 49 -3.75 15.17 5.30
CA ALA A 49 -2.35 15.50 5.00
C ALA A 49 -1.38 15.09 6.13
N ILE A 50 -1.77 15.27 7.40
CA ILE A 50 -0.98 14.83 8.56
C ILE A 50 -0.81 13.31 8.54
N GLU A 51 -1.88 12.57 8.30
CA GLU A 51 -1.81 11.11 8.26
C GLU A 51 -0.98 10.62 7.05
N GLN A 52 -1.17 11.20 5.87
CA GLN A 52 -0.37 10.88 4.69
C GLN A 52 1.13 11.05 4.98
N ARG A 53 1.51 12.18 5.61
CA ARG A 53 2.90 12.45 6.01
C ARG A 53 3.40 11.50 7.08
N ARG A 54 2.58 11.18 8.09
CA ARG A 54 2.94 10.21 9.14
C ARG A 54 3.31 8.87 8.51
N ARG A 55 2.50 8.40 7.56
CA ARG A 55 2.73 7.15 6.83
C ARG A 55 3.95 7.25 5.90
N ALA A 56 4.09 8.34 5.17
CA ALA A 56 5.22 8.58 4.28
C ALA A 56 6.55 8.58 5.06
N ASN A 57 6.60 9.28 6.19
CA ASN A 57 7.78 9.31 7.06
C ASN A 57 8.07 7.93 7.67
N GLY A 58 7.04 7.23 8.15
CA GLY A 58 7.20 5.91 8.75
C GLY A 58 7.60 4.81 7.77
N SER A 59 7.23 4.95 6.49
CA SER A 59 7.56 3.99 5.43
C SER A 59 8.75 4.42 4.56
N GLY A 60 9.10 5.70 4.57
CA GLY A 60 10.01 6.31 3.61
C GLY A 60 9.48 6.32 2.16
N HIS A 61 8.16 6.29 1.97
CA HIS A 61 7.52 6.43 0.66
C HIS A 61 7.26 7.90 0.30
N ALA A 62 7.02 8.17 -0.98
CA ALA A 62 6.38 9.43 -1.37
C ALA A 62 4.96 9.53 -0.79
N ALA A 63 4.49 10.75 -0.57
CA ALA A 63 3.22 11.03 0.09
C ALA A 63 2.03 10.31 -0.58
N VAL A 64 1.92 10.37 -1.91
CA VAL A 64 0.84 9.72 -2.67
C VAL A 64 0.81 8.19 -2.54
N HIS A 65 1.98 7.54 -2.41
CA HIS A 65 2.05 6.08 -2.25
C HIS A 65 1.75 5.64 -0.81
N ALA A 66 1.91 6.54 0.15
CA ALA A 66 1.61 6.26 1.55
C ALA A 66 0.11 6.33 1.87
N LEU A 67 -0.59 7.29 1.25
CA LEU A 67 -2.05 7.44 1.28
C LEU A 67 -2.47 8.33 0.12
N GLN A 68 -3.28 7.84 -0.82
CA GLN A 68 -3.81 8.66 -1.90
C GLN A 68 -4.94 9.54 -1.37
N ILE A 69 -4.90 10.85 -1.63
CA ILE A 69 -5.96 11.77 -1.24
C ILE A 69 -6.54 12.41 -2.49
N ASN A 70 -7.82 12.12 -2.75
CA ASN A 70 -8.61 12.71 -3.81
C ASN A 70 -9.63 13.66 -3.16
N ALA A 71 -9.68 14.91 -3.60
CA ALA A 71 -10.58 15.93 -3.05
C ALA A 71 -11.36 16.62 -4.16
N SER A 72 -12.68 16.68 -4.01
CA SER A 72 -13.56 17.54 -4.80
C SER A 72 -14.14 18.57 -3.84
N ALA A 73 -13.55 19.76 -3.87
CA ALA A 73 -13.86 20.81 -2.92
C ALA A 73 -13.76 22.20 -3.55
N ASN A 74 -14.53 23.13 -3.00
CA ASN A 74 -14.59 24.52 -3.44
C ASN A 74 -13.34 25.33 -3.03
N LEU A 75 -12.57 24.85 -2.05
CA LEU A 75 -11.33 25.46 -1.58
C LEU A 75 -10.16 24.48 -1.71
N TRP A 76 -9.02 24.97 -2.20
CA TRP A 76 -7.82 24.15 -2.47
C TRP A 76 -6.62 24.63 -1.65
N VAL A 77 -5.76 23.68 -1.29
CA VAL A 77 -4.48 23.96 -0.61
C VAL A 77 -3.34 23.92 -1.62
N ARG A 78 -2.23 24.57 -1.29
CA ARG A 78 -0.95 24.29 -1.96
C ARG A 78 -0.26 23.12 -1.27
N ASN A 79 -0.10 22.02 -2.00
CA ASN A 79 0.56 20.80 -1.56
C ASN A 79 1.93 21.05 -0.92
N ASP A 80 2.77 21.88 -1.55
CA ASP A 80 4.10 22.24 -1.04
C ASP A 80 4.07 22.92 0.34
N SER A 81 3.00 23.65 0.65
CA SER A 81 2.90 24.32 1.96
C SER A 81 2.62 23.34 3.09
N TRP A 82 2.10 22.14 2.76
CA TRP A 82 1.60 21.16 3.71
C TRP A 82 2.37 19.83 3.63
N ASP A 83 3.48 19.76 2.88
CA ASP A 83 4.25 18.53 2.62
C ASP A 83 3.35 17.35 2.29
N SER A 84 2.33 17.58 1.45
CA SER A 84 1.29 16.61 1.10
C SER A 84 1.14 16.50 -0.41
N GLU A 85 0.49 15.44 -0.86
CA GLU A 85 0.09 15.26 -2.25
C GLU A 85 -1.42 14.96 -2.29
N ILE A 86 -2.21 16.03 -2.44
CA ILE A 86 -3.66 15.99 -2.59
C ILE A 86 -4.01 16.28 -4.05
N HIS A 87 -4.85 15.42 -4.64
CA HIS A 87 -5.35 15.59 -5.98
C HIS A 87 -6.73 16.24 -5.95
N PHE A 88 -6.79 17.49 -6.44
CA PHE A 88 -8.01 18.27 -6.50
C PHE A 88 -8.74 18.05 -7.83
N TYR A 89 -10.02 17.70 -7.74
CA TYR A 89 -10.92 17.46 -8.87
C TYR A 89 -11.96 18.58 -8.96
N LEU A 90 -12.07 19.18 -10.14
CA LEU A 90 -13.13 20.14 -10.47
C LEU A 90 -14.47 19.44 -10.73
N GLU A 91 -14.43 18.32 -11.45
CA GLU A 91 -15.57 17.46 -11.75
C GLU A 91 -15.20 16.00 -11.46
N GLY A 92 -16.19 15.22 -11.03
CA GLY A 92 -15.93 13.88 -10.51
C GLY A 92 -15.16 13.92 -9.19
N LEU A 93 -14.46 12.82 -8.91
CA LEU A 93 -13.67 12.55 -7.70
C LEU A 93 -12.96 11.22 -7.96
N GLY A 94 -11.75 11.04 -7.46
CA GLY A 94 -11.05 9.75 -7.55
C GLY A 94 -11.69 8.66 -6.68
N PRO A 95 -11.12 7.44 -6.67
CA PRO A 95 -11.49 6.39 -5.74
C PRO A 95 -11.18 6.79 -4.28
N GLY A 96 -11.84 6.14 -3.33
CA GLY A 96 -11.60 6.32 -1.90
C GLY A 96 -12.13 5.16 -1.10
N GLU A 97 -11.26 4.46 -0.38
CA GLU A 97 -11.69 3.47 0.62
C GLU A 97 -12.41 4.16 1.78
N LEU A 98 -11.98 5.36 2.15
CA LEU A 98 -12.73 6.26 3.02
C LEU A 98 -13.33 7.37 2.16
N HIS A 99 -14.65 7.38 2.01
CA HIS A 99 -15.38 8.51 1.45
C HIS A 99 -15.81 9.45 2.57
N ILE A 100 -15.46 10.72 2.46
CA ILE A 100 -15.80 11.75 3.44
C ILE A 100 -16.77 12.72 2.77
N GLU A 101 -17.97 12.83 3.34
CA GLU A 101 -19.05 13.67 2.85
C GLU A 101 -19.31 14.82 3.85
N CYS A 102 -18.83 16.01 3.53
CA CYS A 102 -18.94 17.20 4.38
C CYS A 102 -19.68 18.33 3.66
N GLY A 103 -21.01 18.38 3.82
CA GLY A 103 -21.82 19.53 3.43
C GLY A 103 -22.51 19.38 2.07
N ARG A 104 -23.12 20.49 1.62
CA ARG A 104 -23.86 20.54 0.35
C ARG A 104 -22.92 20.87 -0.80
N SER A 105 -21.97 19.98 -1.08
CA SER A 105 -21.43 19.91 -2.43
C SER A 105 -22.61 19.64 -3.37
N GLY A 106 -22.92 20.59 -4.26
CA GLY A 106 -24.02 20.45 -5.21
C GLY A 106 -23.96 19.11 -5.96
N GLY A 107 -25.12 18.62 -6.39
CA GLY A 107 -25.25 17.33 -7.10
C GLY A 107 -25.91 16.24 -6.27
N MET A 108 -25.75 14.99 -6.71
CA MET A 108 -26.40 13.82 -6.12
C MET A 108 -25.80 13.48 -4.74
N SER A 109 -26.63 12.98 -3.81
CA SER A 109 -26.14 12.46 -2.53
C SER A 109 -25.22 11.27 -2.74
N VAL A 110 -24.34 10.97 -1.77
CA VAL A 110 -23.48 9.78 -1.85
C VAL A 110 -24.32 8.51 -1.98
N GLN A 111 -25.48 8.45 -1.29
CA GLN A 111 -26.45 7.37 -1.45
C GLN A 111 -26.89 7.18 -2.90
N GLY A 112 -27.29 8.27 -3.58
CA GLY A 112 -27.70 8.21 -4.99
C GLY A 112 -26.54 7.84 -5.93
N LEU A 113 -25.34 8.35 -5.65
CA LEU A 113 -24.14 8.02 -6.44
C LEU A 113 -23.78 6.53 -6.33
N VAL A 114 -23.93 5.94 -5.14
CA VAL A 114 -23.76 4.49 -4.93
C VAL A 114 -24.87 3.71 -5.62
N ALA A 115 -26.13 4.13 -5.46
CA ALA A 115 -27.29 3.43 -6.04
C ALA A 115 -27.26 3.38 -7.57
N THR A 116 -26.65 4.38 -8.22
CA THR A 116 -26.49 4.45 -9.69
C THR A 116 -25.20 3.78 -10.19
N GLY A 117 -24.34 3.30 -9.30
CA GLY A 117 -23.03 2.74 -9.65
C GLY A 117 -21.99 3.77 -10.08
N TYR A 118 -22.29 5.07 -9.96
CA TYR A 118 -21.33 6.13 -10.26
C TYR A 118 -20.21 6.21 -9.21
N ARG A 119 -20.47 5.74 -7.98
CA ARG A 119 -19.49 5.65 -6.90
C ARG A 119 -19.50 4.27 -6.28
N ASP A 120 -18.30 3.82 -5.88
CA ASP A 120 -18.11 2.60 -5.12
C ASP A 120 -17.11 2.82 -3.97
N PRO A 121 -17.53 3.47 -2.86
CA PRO A 121 -16.65 3.70 -1.70
C PRO A 121 -16.16 2.38 -1.09
N GLY A 122 -14.86 2.26 -0.80
CA GLY A 122 -14.25 0.95 -0.56
C GLY A 122 -14.52 0.32 0.82
N ARG A 123 -14.40 1.07 1.93
CA ARG A 123 -14.57 0.55 3.31
C ARG A 123 -15.56 1.36 4.11
N TYR A 124 -15.46 2.68 4.05
CA TYR A 124 -16.14 3.59 4.94
C TYR A 124 -16.76 4.75 4.18
N ILE A 125 -17.92 5.19 4.64
CA ILE A 125 -18.47 6.50 4.32
C ILE A 125 -18.63 7.22 5.65
N LEU A 126 -17.90 8.31 5.86
CA LEU A 126 -18.08 9.22 6.99
C LEU A 126 -18.82 10.46 6.51
N SER A 127 -20.05 10.66 6.97
CA SER A 127 -20.86 11.82 6.61
C SER A 127 -21.17 12.68 7.84
N VAL A 128 -21.34 13.99 7.62
CA VAL A 128 -21.84 14.93 8.63
C VAL A 128 -23.35 14.86 8.84
N ARG A 129 -24.05 14.05 8.05
CA ARG A 129 -25.51 13.83 8.13
C ARG A 129 -25.85 12.38 7.85
N ASP A 130 -27.07 12.00 8.21
CA ASP A 130 -27.62 10.71 7.81
C ASP A 130 -28.00 10.74 6.32
N GLU A 131 -27.36 9.89 5.53
CA GLU A 131 -27.60 9.66 4.11
C GLU A 131 -28.62 8.55 3.85
N GLY A 132 -29.24 8.00 4.92
CA GLY A 132 -30.15 6.87 4.86
C GLY A 132 -29.44 5.54 4.57
N ALA A 133 -30.21 4.51 4.20
CA ALA A 133 -29.66 3.21 3.87
C ALA A 133 -28.89 3.27 2.54
N ILE A 134 -27.62 2.82 2.56
CA ILE A 134 -26.75 2.79 1.39
C ILE A 134 -26.52 1.32 0.98
N PRO A 135 -26.81 0.92 -0.28
CA PRO A 135 -26.58 -0.45 -0.75
C PRO A 135 -25.14 -0.92 -0.52
N GLY A 136 -24.97 -2.12 0.04
CA GLY A 136 -23.65 -2.72 0.32
C GLY A 136 -23.02 -2.29 1.66
N PHE A 137 -23.66 -1.40 2.41
CA PHE A 137 -23.21 -0.94 3.73
C PHE A 137 -24.13 -1.45 4.84
N GLY A 138 -23.54 -1.62 6.03
CA GLY A 138 -24.29 -1.95 7.23
C GLY A 138 -25.18 -0.80 7.72
N PRO A 139 -25.93 -1.02 8.81
CA PRO A 139 -26.69 0.04 9.46
C PRO A 139 -25.79 1.23 9.82
N PRO A 140 -26.28 2.48 9.68
CA PRO A 140 -25.53 3.66 10.09
C PRO A 140 -25.20 3.64 11.58
N GLU A 141 -23.95 3.94 11.91
CA GLU A 141 -23.52 4.24 13.28
C GLU A 141 -23.60 5.75 13.50
N HIS A 142 -24.61 6.19 14.27
CA HIS A 142 -24.76 7.60 14.64
C HIS A 142 -23.81 7.96 15.78
N GLY A 143 -22.97 8.96 15.52
CA GLY A 143 -22.19 9.66 16.53
C GLY A 143 -22.64 11.11 16.65
N ASP A 144 -22.10 11.80 17.66
CA ASP A 144 -22.34 13.22 17.84
C ASP A 144 -21.79 14.01 16.63
N GLY A 145 -22.68 14.51 15.76
CA GLY A 145 -22.30 15.31 14.59
C GLY A 145 -21.73 14.52 13.39
N CYS A 146 -21.80 13.19 13.42
CA CYS A 146 -21.36 12.36 12.29
C CYS A 146 -22.15 11.04 12.17
N VAL A 147 -22.16 10.46 10.97
CA VAL A 147 -22.71 9.14 10.71
C VAL A 147 -21.66 8.33 9.95
N LEU A 148 -21.32 7.14 10.46
CA LEU A 148 -20.44 6.21 9.79
C LEU A 148 -21.24 5.08 9.15
N TYR A 149 -20.94 4.80 7.89
CA TYR A 149 -21.35 3.59 7.20
C TYR A 149 -20.12 2.71 6.96
N THR A 150 -20.21 1.45 7.37
CA THR A 150 -19.17 0.44 7.16
C THR A 150 -19.62 -0.53 6.08
N ARG A 151 -18.79 -0.77 5.06
CA ARG A 151 -19.10 -1.71 3.98
C ARG A 151 -19.22 -3.12 4.55
N LEU A 152 -20.26 -3.85 4.16
CA LEU A 152 -20.50 -5.22 4.64
C LEU A 152 -19.40 -6.19 4.20
N GLN A 153 -18.88 -5.98 2.99
CA GLN A 153 -17.81 -6.78 2.40
C GLN A 153 -16.74 -5.81 1.85
N PRO A 154 -15.83 -5.31 2.71
CA PRO A 154 -14.76 -4.45 2.26
C PRO A 154 -13.78 -5.25 1.39
N ILE A 155 -13.29 -4.62 0.32
CA ILE A 155 -12.21 -5.19 -0.50
C ILE A 155 -10.91 -5.28 0.31
N SER A 156 -9.95 -6.10 -0.13
CA SER A 156 -8.63 -6.14 0.51
C SER A 156 -7.80 -4.89 0.18
N ARG A 157 -6.80 -4.57 1.01
CA ARG A 157 -5.83 -3.50 0.74
C ARG A 157 -5.17 -3.65 -0.65
N ARG A 158 -4.92 -4.88 -1.09
CA ARG A 158 -4.30 -5.17 -2.39
C ARG A 158 -5.20 -4.83 -3.57
N VAL A 159 -6.49 -5.15 -3.48
CA VAL A 159 -7.48 -4.72 -4.49
C VAL A 159 -7.61 -3.19 -4.47
N ALA A 160 -7.62 -2.58 -3.27
CA ALA A 160 -7.68 -1.13 -3.16
C ALA A 160 -6.45 -0.43 -3.77
N LEU A 161 -5.23 -0.97 -3.63
CA LEU A 161 -4.02 -0.49 -4.30
C LEU A 161 -4.14 -0.54 -5.82
N GLU A 162 -4.76 -1.58 -6.38
CA GLU A 162 -5.03 -1.69 -7.82
C GLU A 162 -6.05 -0.65 -8.30
N GLN A 163 -7.07 -0.34 -7.50
CA GLN A 163 -8.07 0.69 -7.81
C GLN A 163 -7.54 2.11 -7.64
N ALA A 164 -6.72 2.33 -6.61
CA ALA A 164 -6.07 3.60 -6.26
C ALA A 164 -4.94 3.99 -7.22
N ARG A 165 -4.69 3.19 -8.26
CA ARG A 165 -3.61 3.41 -9.23
C ARG A 165 -3.65 4.82 -9.79
N HIS A 166 -2.70 5.63 -9.35
CA HIS A 166 -2.46 6.92 -9.95
C HIS A 166 -1.55 6.78 -11.15
N ARG A 167 -1.95 7.41 -12.25
CA ARG A 167 -1.09 7.62 -13.42
C ARG A 167 0.00 8.61 -13.01
N GLN A 168 1.18 8.11 -12.64
CA GLN A 168 2.37 8.94 -12.59
C GLN A 168 3.11 8.81 -13.92
N PRO A 169 3.33 9.92 -14.66
CA PRO A 169 4.13 9.90 -15.87
C PRO A 169 5.54 9.35 -15.57
N GLY A 170 5.94 8.28 -16.25
CA GLY A 170 7.28 7.69 -16.12
C GLY A 170 7.42 6.50 -15.16
N ALA A 171 6.36 6.14 -14.42
CA ALA A 171 6.34 4.94 -13.58
C ALA A 171 6.14 3.66 -14.43
N MET A 172 6.76 2.54 -14.02
CA MET A 172 6.59 1.21 -14.65
C MET A 172 5.22 0.62 -14.31
N GLY A 173 4.65 0.97 -13.15
CA GLY A 173 3.38 0.45 -12.66
C GLY A 173 3.50 -0.99 -12.14
N PRO A 174 2.57 -1.90 -12.46
CA PRO A 174 2.60 -3.26 -11.93
C PRO A 174 3.83 -4.06 -12.38
N VAL A 175 4.54 -4.67 -11.44
CA VAL A 175 5.77 -5.47 -11.66
C VAL A 175 5.44 -6.94 -11.86
N LEU A 176 4.63 -7.52 -10.96
CA LEU A 176 4.13 -8.90 -11.01
C LEU A 176 2.66 -8.91 -10.58
N SER A 177 1.81 -9.70 -11.24
CA SER A 177 0.40 -9.83 -10.87
C SER A 177 -0.02 -11.30 -10.85
N PHE A 178 -0.18 -11.88 -9.67
CA PHE A 178 -0.38 -13.33 -9.51
C PHE A 178 -1.84 -13.79 -9.67
N SER A 179 -2.80 -12.88 -9.62
CA SER A 179 -4.23 -13.13 -9.83
C SER A 179 -4.85 -12.05 -10.72
N GLU A 180 -6.11 -12.23 -11.12
CA GLU A 180 -6.86 -11.21 -11.87
C GLU A 180 -7.09 -9.93 -11.06
N SER A 181 -7.15 -10.04 -9.73
CA SER A 181 -7.24 -8.89 -8.82
C SER A 181 -6.70 -9.21 -7.44
N GLY A 182 -6.10 -8.23 -6.77
CA GLY A 182 -5.73 -8.30 -5.36
C GLY A 182 -4.44 -9.05 -5.06
N ALA A 183 -3.60 -9.34 -6.06
CA ALA A 183 -2.29 -9.96 -5.88
C ALA A 183 -1.23 -9.34 -6.81
N THR A 184 -1.22 -8.01 -6.88
CA THR A 184 -0.26 -7.25 -7.70
C THR A 184 0.80 -6.57 -6.83
N LEU A 185 2.04 -6.72 -7.27
CA LEU A 185 3.22 -5.98 -6.82
C LEU A 185 3.41 -4.74 -7.71
N PHE A 186 3.66 -3.60 -7.09
CA PHE A 186 3.92 -2.34 -7.78
C PHE A 186 5.36 -1.89 -7.71
N ASP A 187 5.75 -1.07 -8.68
CA ASP A 187 7.10 -0.55 -8.84
C ASP A 187 7.55 0.39 -7.70
N HIS A 188 6.60 1.10 -7.08
CA HIS A 188 6.89 1.95 -5.93
C HIS A 188 7.03 1.17 -4.62
N GLU A 189 6.64 -0.11 -4.56
CA GLU A 189 6.69 -0.88 -3.32
C GLU A 189 8.11 -1.29 -2.94
N LYS A 190 8.40 -1.29 -1.64
CA LYS A 190 9.67 -1.77 -1.07
C LYS A 190 9.58 -3.27 -0.86
N ALA A 191 10.08 -4.03 -1.82
CA ALA A 191 10.09 -5.48 -1.76
C ALA A 191 11.41 -6.06 -1.26
N LEU A 192 11.29 -7.14 -0.49
CA LEU A 192 12.36 -8.05 -0.16
C LEU A 192 12.08 -9.39 -0.84
N VAL A 193 13.04 -9.89 -1.60
CA VAL A 193 12.92 -11.13 -2.36
C VAL A 193 14.00 -12.11 -1.89
N VAL A 194 13.58 -13.28 -1.42
CA VAL A 194 14.47 -14.40 -1.07
C VAL A 194 14.25 -15.53 -2.06
N VAL A 195 15.34 -15.95 -2.70
CA VAL A 195 15.36 -17.03 -3.68
C VAL A 195 16.17 -18.18 -3.11
N GLY A 196 15.51 -19.23 -2.65
CA GLY A 196 16.12 -20.43 -2.09
C GLY A 196 16.78 -21.33 -3.15
N ALA A 197 17.70 -22.18 -2.72
CA ALA A 197 18.49 -23.05 -3.60
C ALA A 197 17.65 -23.93 -4.54
N GLU A 198 16.46 -24.36 -4.10
CA GLU A 198 15.56 -25.24 -4.85
C GLU A 198 14.79 -24.55 -5.99
N VAL A 199 14.83 -23.20 -6.06
CA VAL A 199 14.19 -22.47 -7.17
C VAL A 199 14.88 -22.83 -8.50
N SER A 200 14.09 -23.28 -9.47
CA SER A 200 14.60 -23.72 -10.78
C SER A 200 15.30 -22.60 -11.55
N HIS A 201 16.26 -22.96 -12.41
CA HIS A 201 16.98 -22.01 -13.25
C HIS A 201 16.03 -21.14 -14.10
N ARG A 202 14.95 -21.73 -14.66
CA ARG A 202 13.93 -20.99 -15.41
C ARG A 202 13.26 -19.92 -14.55
N ALA A 203 12.81 -20.28 -13.35
CA ALA A 203 12.17 -19.34 -12.43
C ALA A 203 13.14 -18.20 -12.03
N ARG A 204 14.41 -18.53 -11.77
CA ARG A 204 15.47 -17.54 -11.51
C ARG A 204 15.67 -16.59 -12.69
N ALA A 205 15.74 -17.09 -13.92
CA ALA A 205 15.92 -16.27 -15.12
C ALA A 205 14.72 -15.33 -15.38
N THR A 206 13.50 -15.81 -15.21
CA THR A 206 12.28 -14.98 -15.30
C THR A 206 12.31 -13.88 -14.25
N LEU A 207 12.56 -14.24 -12.98
CA LEU A 207 12.62 -13.28 -11.89
C LEU A 207 13.76 -12.26 -12.06
N ALA A 208 14.93 -12.70 -12.51
CA ALA A 208 16.08 -11.84 -12.80
C ALA A 208 15.71 -10.78 -13.84
N THR A 209 15.03 -11.17 -14.92
CA THR A 209 14.56 -10.23 -15.95
C THR A 209 13.61 -9.18 -15.36
N VAL A 210 12.66 -9.62 -14.51
CA VAL A 210 11.70 -8.72 -13.85
C VAL A 210 12.38 -7.76 -12.88
N ILE A 211 13.34 -8.25 -12.08
CA ILE A 211 14.09 -7.43 -11.13
C ILE A 211 14.98 -6.43 -11.87
N ALA A 212 15.66 -6.83 -12.93
CA ALA A 212 16.49 -5.93 -13.75
C ALA A 212 15.64 -4.82 -14.40
N GLU A 213 14.48 -5.17 -14.96
CA GLU A 213 13.51 -4.21 -15.50
C GLU A 213 13.05 -3.23 -14.41
N TRP A 214 12.70 -3.75 -13.23
CA TRP A 214 12.27 -2.92 -12.11
C TRP A 214 13.37 -1.96 -11.62
N GLN A 215 14.61 -2.45 -11.50
CA GLN A 215 15.77 -1.62 -11.14
C GLN A 215 16.06 -0.54 -12.18
N HIS A 216 15.90 -0.86 -13.47
CA HIS A 216 16.06 0.10 -14.56
C HIS A 216 15.06 1.27 -14.45
N HIS A 217 13.85 1.01 -13.94
CA HIS A 217 12.83 2.03 -13.67
C HIS A 217 12.95 2.70 -12.29
N GLY A 218 14.09 2.55 -11.62
CA GLY A 218 14.38 3.21 -10.33
C GLY A 218 13.91 2.44 -9.09
N GLY A 219 13.29 1.27 -9.28
CA GLY A 219 12.97 0.35 -8.20
C GLY A 219 14.21 -0.13 -7.46
N ARG A 220 14.04 -0.45 -6.17
CA ARG A 220 15.14 -0.94 -5.33
C ARG A 220 14.75 -2.18 -4.52
N PRO A 221 14.29 -3.27 -5.18
CA PRO A 221 14.04 -4.52 -4.47
C PRO A 221 15.34 -5.02 -3.83
N ARG A 222 15.26 -5.44 -2.57
CA ARG A 222 16.39 -6.13 -1.92
C ARG A 222 16.29 -7.61 -2.20
N LEU A 223 17.36 -8.18 -2.73
CA LEU A 223 17.38 -9.56 -3.20
C LEU A 223 18.45 -10.35 -2.43
N LEU A 224 18.05 -11.51 -1.91
CA LEU A 224 18.94 -12.53 -1.35
C LEU A 224 18.80 -13.80 -2.21
N VAL A 225 19.90 -14.21 -2.82
CA VAL A 225 19.95 -15.41 -3.67
C VAL A 225 20.76 -16.49 -2.98
N LEU A 226 20.07 -17.56 -2.60
CA LEU A 226 20.66 -18.79 -2.10
C LEU A 226 20.76 -19.78 -3.27
N GLY A 227 21.92 -20.36 -3.50
CA GLY A 227 22.27 -21.18 -4.66
C GLY A 227 22.75 -20.36 -5.87
N ASP A 228 22.31 -20.75 -7.06
CA ASP A 228 22.82 -20.18 -8.32
C ASP A 228 22.35 -18.72 -8.54
N ALA A 229 23.32 -17.80 -8.55
CA ALA A 229 23.11 -16.38 -8.79
C ALA A 229 23.42 -15.94 -10.24
N ALA A 230 23.92 -16.83 -11.10
CA ALA A 230 24.32 -16.50 -12.47
C ALA A 230 23.19 -15.85 -13.30
N PRO A 231 21.91 -16.28 -13.20
CA PRO A 231 20.83 -15.64 -13.94
C PRO A 231 20.62 -14.16 -13.60
N PHE A 232 20.82 -13.78 -12.32
CA PHE A 232 20.68 -12.40 -11.86
C PHE A 232 21.83 -11.53 -12.33
N ALA A 233 23.06 -12.04 -12.26
CA ALA A 233 24.23 -11.34 -12.80
C ALA A 233 24.11 -11.15 -14.32
N ALA A 234 23.66 -12.18 -15.06
CA ALA A 234 23.49 -12.12 -16.50
C ALA A 234 22.40 -11.13 -16.95
N ALA A 235 21.34 -10.96 -16.15
CA ALA A 235 20.30 -9.97 -16.40
C ALA A 235 20.72 -8.53 -16.04
N GLY A 236 21.89 -8.35 -15.42
CA GLY A 236 22.38 -7.04 -14.97
C GLY A 236 21.75 -6.56 -13.67
N CYS A 237 21.21 -7.46 -12.85
CA CYS A 237 20.73 -7.10 -11.51
C CYS A 237 21.89 -6.60 -10.65
N THR A 238 21.63 -5.60 -9.82
CA THR A 238 22.65 -5.00 -8.93
C THR A 238 22.23 -5.07 -7.46
N GLY A 239 23.21 -5.03 -6.55
CA GLY A 239 22.97 -4.86 -5.11
C GLY A 239 22.28 -6.03 -4.42
N PHE A 240 22.41 -7.26 -4.93
CA PHE A 240 21.87 -8.47 -4.32
C PHE A 240 22.93 -9.21 -3.50
N ALA A 241 22.52 -9.83 -2.41
CA ALA A 241 23.37 -10.68 -1.58
C ALA A 241 23.32 -12.13 -2.04
N THR A 242 24.41 -12.86 -1.85
CA THR A 242 24.55 -14.26 -2.23
C THR A 242 24.99 -15.16 -1.08
N ASP A 243 24.87 -16.48 -1.24
CA ASP A 243 25.37 -17.45 -0.27
C ASP A 243 26.83 -17.24 0.14
N GLY A 244 27.67 -16.74 -0.77
CA GLY A 244 29.09 -16.49 -0.49
C GLY A 244 29.34 -15.35 0.50
N GLU A 245 28.35 -14.50 0.73
CA GLU A 245 28.40 -13.40 1.70
C GLU A 245 27.87 -13.82 3.08
N LEU A 246 27.24 -14.99 3.19
CA LEU A 246 26.67 -15.47 4.44
C LEU A 246 27.77 -16.04 5.36
N PRO A 247 27.76 -15.66 6.65
CA PRO A 247 28.65 -16.28 7.63
C PRO A 247 28.46 -17.81 7.73
N PRO A 248 29.48 -18.56 8.15
CA PRO A 248 29.40 -20.02 8.25
C PRO A 248 28.53 -20.51 9.42
N GLY A 249 28.45 -19.76 10.53
CA GLY A 249 27.70 -20.15 11.73
C GLY A 249 26.24 -19.70 11.72
N GLN A 250 25.32 -20.50 12.26
CA GLN A 250 23.88 -20.14 12.32
C GLN A 250 23.64 -18.85 13.11
N ALA A 251 24.27 -18.69 14.28
CA ALA A 251 24.11 -17.47 15.08
C ALA A 251 24.62 -16.22 14.35
N GLU A 252 25.70 -16.36 13.58
CA GLU A 252 26.26 -15.28 12.76
C GLU A 252 25.36 -14.97 11.55
N ARG A 253 24.76 -15.98 10.93
CA ARG A 253 23.75 -15.79 9.87
C ARG A 253 22.51 -15.08 10.39
N ASP A 254 22.04 -15.45 11.58
CA ASP A 254 20.89 -14.81 12.21
C ASP A 254 21.19 -13.33 12.47
N ALA A 255 22.37 -13.02 13.01
CA ALA A 255 22.81 -11.64 13.23
C ALA A 255 22.97 -10.86 11.92
N TRP A 256 23.65 -11.43 10.93
CA TRP A 256 23.83 -10.84 9.60
C TRP A 256 22.49 -10.55 8.92
N MET A 257 21.54 -11.49 9.00
CA MET A 257 20.20 -11.32 8.43
C MET A 257 19.42 -10.25 9.18
N GLY A 258 19.58 -10.16 10.50
CA GLY A 258 19.03 -9.07 11.31
C GLY A 258 19.51 -7.70 10.83
N ASP A 259 20.84 -7.52 10.72
CA ASP A 259 21.44 -6.28 10.20
C ASP A 259 20.99 -5.98 8.76
N TRP A 260 20.91 -7.03 7.92
CA TRP A 260 20.43 -6.91 6.56
C TRP A 260 18.96 -6.47 6.52
N LEU A 261 18.10 -7.00 7.38
CA LEU A 261 16.69 -6.63 7.48
C LEU A 261 16.50 -5.20 8.02
N ASP A 262 17.27 -4.82 9.02
CA ASP A 262 17.18 -3.50 9.66
C ASP A 262 17.62 -2.39 8.70
N GLY A 263 18.67 -2.65 7.91
CA GLY A 263 19.12 -1.73 6.86
C GLY A 263 18.09 -1.50 5.73
N ALA A 264 17.03 -2.32 5.64
CA ALA A 264 16.00 -2.17 4.60
C ALA A 264 14.97 -1.09 4.94
N GLY A 265 14.85 -0.74 6.22
CA GLY A 265 13.75 0.08 6.72
C GLY A 265 12.40 -0.63 6.55
N TRP A 266 11.36 0.14 6.22
CA TRP A 266 10.01 -0.38 5.99
C TRP A 266 9.93 -1.27 4.74
N ARG A 267 9.10 -2.33 4.82
CA ARG A 267 8.89 -3.31 3.74
C ARG A 267 7.41 -3.41 3.44
N ASP A 268 7.03 -3.34 2.18
CA ASP A 268 5.63 -3.54 1.76
C ASP A 268 5.35 -4.99 1.40
N VAL A 269 6.37 -5.66 0.84
CA VAL A 269 6.24 -6.99 0.25
C VAL A 269 7.43 -7.85 0.60
N GLU A 270 7.15 -9.11 0.92
CA GLU A 270 8.14 -10.17 1.05
C GLU A 270 7.79 -11.31 0.09
N ILE A 271 8.72 -11.66 -0.79
CA ILE A 271 8.58 -12.76 -1.75
C ILE A 271 9.57 -13.85 -1.36
N LEU A 272 9.05 -15.01 -0.92
CA LEU A 272 9.81 -16.12 -0.36
C LEU A 272 9.69 -17.34 -1.27
N LEU A 273 10.65 -17.50 -2.18
CA LEU A 273 10.66 -18.60 -3.14
C LEU A 273 11.56 -19.72 -2.65
N HIS A 274 10.99 -20.84 -2.21
CA HIS A 274 11.68 -21.96 -1.56
C HIS A 274 12.67 -21.50 -0.48
N ALA A 275 12.32 -20.44 0.26
CA ALA A 275 13.19 -19.89 1.29
C ALA A 275 13.42 -20.93 2.40
N PRO A 276 14.67 -21.16 2.85
CA PRO A 276 14.96 -22.09 3.93
C PRO A 276 14.22 -21.72 5.22
N HIS A 277 13.90 -22.73 6.03
CA HIS A 277 13.13 -22.55 7.27
C HIS A 277 13.74 -21.52 8.24
N TRP A 278 15.07 -21.43 8.32
CA TRP A 278 15.72 -20.45 9.19
C TRP A 278 15.46 -19.01 8.74
N VAL A 279 15.44 -18.75 7.43
CA VAL A 279 15.11 -17.43 6.86
C VAL A 279 13.66 -17.09 7.15
N THR A 280 12.73 -18.01 6.87
CA THR A 280 11.30 -17.74 7.06
C THR A 280 10.95 -17.48 8.52
N LYS A 281 11.61 -18.19 9.46
CA LYS A 281 11.47 -17.95 10.90
C LYS A 281 11.96 -16.57 11.31
N LEU A 282 13.15 -16.14 10.86
CA LEU A 282 13.68 -14.81 11.16
C LEU A 282 12.82 -13.71 10.57
N MET A 283 12.39 -13.85 9.32
CA MET A 283 11.52 -12.86 8.67
C MET A 283 10.17 -12.74 9.39
N ALA A 284 9.57 -13.85 9.79
CA ALA A 284 8.34 -13.84 10.59
C ALA A 284 8.55 -13.12 11.95
N HIS A 285 9.68 -13.38 12.61
CA HIS A 285 10.03 -12.70 13.87
C HIS A 285 10.21 -11.20 13.67
N HIS A 286 11.00 -10.77 12.68
CA HIS A 286 11.19 -9.35 12.38
C HIS A 286 9.88 -8.66 11.97
N ARG A 287 9.03 -9.32 11.18
CA ARG A 287 7.70 -8.79 10.81
C ARG A 287 6.83 -8.55 12.03
N ALA A 288 6.83 -9.48 12.99
CA ALA A 288 6.06 -9.34 14.23
C ALA A 288 6.56 -8.19 15.12
N LEU A 289 7.85 -7.87 15.05
CA LEU A 289 8.45 -6.73 15.74
C LEU A 289 8.29 -5.40 14.97
N GLN A 290 8.05 -5.47 13.66
CA GLN A 290 7.97 -4.28 12.81
C GLN A 290 6.64 -3.55 13.02
N GLY A 291 6.67 -2.49 13.84
CA GLY A 291 5.56 -1.55 13.97
C GLY A 291 5.53 -0.57 12.79
N GLY A 292 4.79 -0.91 11.73
CA GLY A 292 4.71 -0.07 10.53
C GLY A 292 3.31 0.42 10.17
N PRO A 293 3.20 1.23 9.11
CA PRO A 293 1.96 1.90 8.75
C PRO A 293 0.89 0.97 8.15
N TRP A 294 1.25 -0.21 7.64
CA TRP A 294 0.31 -1.25 7.17
C TRP A 294 0.90 -2.65 7.28
N PRO A 295 0.14 -3.74 7.12
CA PRO A 295 0.70 -5.09 7.12
C PRO A 295 1.59 -5.34 5.90
N VAL A 296 2.69 -6.06 6.10
CA VAL A 296 3.56 -6.56 5.01
C VAL A 296 2.83 -7.66 4.27
N TRP A 297 2.81 -7.60 2.94
CA TRP A 297 2.23 -8.64 2.09
C TRP A 297 3.23 -9.75 1.78
N VAL A 298 2.84 -11.00 2.02
CA VAL A 298 3.71 -12.17 1.87
C VAL A 298 3.28 -13.03 0.69
N VAL A 299 4.19 -13.19 -0.27
CA VAL A 299 4.09 -14.16 -1.35
C VAL A 299 5.07 -15.28 -1.08
N SER A 300 4.62 -16.53 -1.01
CA SER A 300 5.51 -17.66 -0.71
C SER A 300 5.17 -18.90 -1.51
N THR A 301 6.18 -19.68 -1.88
CA THR A 301 5.97 -21.08 -2.29
C THR A 301 5.62 -21.89 -1.05
N GLU A 302 4.60 -22.74 -1.11
CA GLU A 302 4.17 -23.55 0.03
C GLU A 302 5.29 -24.49 0.49
N CYS A 303 6.02 -24.09 1.54
CA CYS A 303 6.82 -24.99 2.33
C CYS A 303 6.73 -24.53 3.79
N ALA A 304 5.76 -25.10 4.52
CA ALA A 304 5.68 -25.13 5.98
C ALA A 304 6.25 -23.88 6.71
N THR A 305 5.64 -22.72 6.50
CA THR A 305 6.06 -21.49 7.18
C THR A 305 5.39 -21.39 8.56
N ALA A 306 6.15 -20.92 9.55
CA ALA A 306 5.63 -20.55 10.87
C ALA A 306 4.73 -19.28 10.84
N ALA A 307 4.52 -18.69 9.65
CA ALA A 307 3.64 -17.55 9.40
C ALA A 307 2.79 -17.80 8.14
N PRO A 308 1.49 -17.45 8.13
CA PRO A 308 0.64 -17.62 6.96
C PRO A 308 1.09 -16.69 5.82
N ALA A 309 1.20 -17.22 4.60
CA ALA A 309 1.39 -16.40 3.41
C ALA A 309 0.05 -15.75 3.02
N ASP A 310 0.08 -14.50 2.57
CA ASP A 310 -1.11 -13.83 2.02
C ASP A 310 -1.43 -14.34 0.61
N HIS A 311 -0.40 -14.82 -0.11
CA HIS A 311 -0.53 -15.44 -1.41
C HIS A 311 0.41 -16.64 -1.54
N GLY A 312 -0.16 -17.83 -1.75
CA GLY A 312 0.58 -19.06 -2.02
C GLY A 312 0.89 -19.20 -3.50
N LEU A 313 2.15 -19.48 -3.83
CA LEU A 313 2.57 -19.85 -5.18
C LEU A 313 2.52 -21.37 -5.35
N PRO A 314 2.14 -21.87 -6.54
CA PRO A 314 2.15 -23.30 -6.84
C PRO A 314 3.59 -23.84 -6.88
N ALA A 315 3.73 -25.17 -6.83
CA ALA A 315 5.03 -25.85 -6.93
C ALA A 315 5.80 -25.50 -8.22
N GLU A 316 5.10 -25.30 -9.34
CA GLU A 316 5.68 -24.87 -10.61
C GLU A 316 5.90 -23.34 -10.65
N VAL A 317 6.82 -22.86 -9.81
CA VAL A 317 7.12 -21.43 -9.60
C VAL A 317 7.45 -20.69 -10.90
N GLY A 318 8.18 -21.33 -11.82
CA GLY A 318 8.58 -20.72 -13.07
C GLY A 318 7.38 -20.34 -13.95
N GLN A 319 6.40 -21.23 -14.06
CA GLN A 319 5.17 -20.96 -14.81
C GLN A 319 4.34 -19.85 -14.15
N ALA A 320 4.25 -19.86 -12.82
CA ALA A 320 3.54 -18.82 -12.07
C ALA A 320 4.16 -17.44 -12.26
N LEU A 321 5.49 -17.33 -12.24
CA LEU A 321 6.21 -16.08 -12.51
C LEU A 321 6.04 -15.61 -13.95
N ASP A 322 6.08 -16.54 -14.92
CA ASP A 322 5.88 -16.21 -16.34
C ASP A 322 4.46 -15.66 -16.61
N GLU A 323 3.42 -16.27 -16.02
CA GLU A 323 2.05 -15.74 -16.12
C GLU A 323 1.91 -14.41 -15.37
N ALA A 324 2.49 -14.29 -14.17
CA ALA A 324 2.40 -13.05 -13.40
C ALA A 324 3.08 -11.87 -14.10
N CYS A 325 4.21 -12.11 -14.77
CA CYS A 325 4.90 -11.13 -15.60
C CYS A 325 4.07 -10.75 -16.84
N ARG A 326 3.50 -11.74 -17.56
CA ARG A 326 2.61 -11.47 -18.70
C ARG A 326 1.38 -10.66 -18.29
N ARG A 327 0.74 -11.01 -17.17
CA ARG A 327 -0.41 -10.27 -16.64
C ARG A 327 -0.04 -8.85 -16.28
N ALA A 328 1.05 -8.65 -15.53
CA ALA A 328 1.54 -7.32 -15.18
C ALA A 328 1.78 -6.44 -16.43
N ARG A 329 2.39 -6.99 -17.48
CA ARG A 329 2.61 -6.28 -18.76
C ARG A 329 1.29 -5.92 -19.46
N ARG A 330 0.30 -6.81 -19.49
CA ARG A 330 -1.04 -6.50 -20.02
C ARG A 330 -1.71 -5.35 -19.27
N MET A 331 -1.64 -5.38 -17.94
CA MET A 331 -2.17 -4.30 -17.10
C MET A 331 -1.50 -2.94 -17.33
N ARG A 332 -0.26 -2.90 -17.86
CA ARG A 332 0.41 -1.66 -18.27
C ARG A 332 -0.07 -1.18 -19.62
N SER A 333 -0.30 -2.09 -20.57
CA SER A 333 -0.77 -1.72 -21.92
C SER A 333 -2.21 -1.23 -21.95
N GLU A 334 -3.08 -1.75 -21.07
CA GLU A 334 -4.48 -1.33 -20.95
C GLU A 334 -4.66 0.08 -20.35
N GLN A 335 -3.56 0.74 -19.97
CA GLN A 335 -3.58 2.10 -19.42
C GLN A 335 -3.49 3.20 -20.50
N TRP A 336 -3.39 2.82 -21.78
CA TRP A 336 -3.39 3.70 -22.95
C TRP A 336 -4.75 3.68 -23.66
#